data_AF-A0AAU6D985-F1
#
_entry.id   AF-A0AAU6D985-F1
#
_cell.length_a   1.000
_cell.length_b   1.000
_cell.length_c   1.000
_cell.angle_alpha   90.00
_cell.angle_beta   90.00
_cell.angle_gamma   90.00
#
_symmetry.space_group_name_H-M   'P 1'
#
loop_
_entity.id
_entity.type
_entity.pdbx_description
1 polymer ?
#
loop_
_entity_poly.entity_id
_entity_poly.type
_entity_poly.pdbx_seq_one_letter_code
_entity_poly.pdbx_strand_id
1 'polypeptide(L)'
;MTEAALFEAFGGVRGMVETTVPGLVFVGIYTVNHDIKSSAIAALALSVVLGVSRLVQRDTLKHAFSGVFGVAFGAVFALMSGNAKNFYLPGMLYTFGLAVAYIVSAAARFPLLGLILGPIFKENLSWRTRNPGRLRAYTKASWAWGLILLAKSAILFPLYWWGNATQLGWVKVALGIPPFLLSVYLTWIFLVKAPPPIDVIAEMEAAEKAEKEKAEKSTSLT
;
A
#
# COMPACT_ATOMS: atom_id res chain seq x y z
N MET A 1 -13.77 17.37 1.06
CA MET A 1 -12.36 17.01 1.27
C MET A 1 -12.13 15.59 0.72
N THR A 2 -11.95 15.37 -0.57
CA THR A 2 -12.08 13.98 -1.07
C THR A 2 -11.20 13.58 -2.25
N GLU A 3 -10.94 14.43 -3.24
CA GLU A 3 -10.18 13.99 -4.43
C GLU A 3 -8.71 14.41 -4.40
N ALA A 4 -8.44 15.69 -4.13
CA ALA A 4 -7.08 16.23 -4.05
C ALA A 4 -6.25 15.56 -2.95
N ALA A 5 -6.80 15.38 -1.75
CA ALA A 5 -6.11 14.73 -0.64
C ALA A 5 -5.83 13.24 -0.89
N LEU A 6 -6.70 12.55 -1.63
CA LEU A 6 -6.47 11.15 -2.03
C LEU A 6 -5.36 11.08 -3.09
N PHE A 7 -5.41 11.97 -4.08
CA PHE A 7 -4.43 12.04 -5.15
C PHE A 7 -3.02 12.37 -4.64
N GLU A 8 -2.94 13.29 -3.68
CA GLU A 8 -1.71 13.69 -3.00
C GLU A 8 -1.19 12.57 -2.08
N ALA A 9 -2.08 11.81 -1.41
CA ALA A 9 -1.71 10.63 -0.63
C ALA A 9 -1.14 9.47 -1.47
N PHE A 10 -1.46 9.40 -2.77
CA PHE A 10 -0.85 8.46 -3.71
C PHE A 10 0.39 9.00 -4.44
N GLY A 11 0.86 10.20 -4.07
CA GLY A 11 2.06 10.83 -4.65
C GLY A 11 1.84 11.48 -6.02
N GLY A 12 0.59 11.72 -6.41
CA GLY A 12 0.19 12.39 -7.67
C GLY A 12 0.59 11.64 -8.95
N VAL A 13 0.42 12.30 -10.11
CA VAL A 13 0.79 11.74 -11.43
C VAL A 13 2.24 11.25 -11.44
N ARG A 14 3.13 12.02 -10.83
CA ARG A 14 4.56 11.75 -10.80
C ARG A 14 4.91 10.51 -10.00
N GLY A 15 4.28 10.27 -8.84
CA GLY A 15 4.50 9.05 -8.06
C GLY A 15 4.08 7.78 -8.81
N MET A 16 2.99 7.85 -9.57
CA MET A 16 2.54 6.73 -10.41
C MET A 16 3.50 6.45 -11.58
N VAL A 17 4.03 7.50 -12.22
CA VAL A 17 5.04 7.35 -13.29
C VAL A 17 6.32 6.73 -12.73
N GLU A 18 6.82 7.23 -11.60
CA GLU A 18 8.10 6.78 -11.02
C GLU A 18 8.07 5.34 -10.50
N THR A 19 6.90 4.84 -10.10
CA THR A 19 6.75 3.44 -9.65
C THR A 19 6.59 2.46 -10.81
N THR A 20 6.14 2.93 -11.97
CA THR A 20 5.83 2.08 -13.14
C THR A 20 6.98 2.04 -14.15
N VAL A 21 7.63 3.19 -14.38
CA VAL A 21 8.67 3.37 -15.41
C VAL A 21 9.87 2.43 -15.25
N PRO A 22 10.48 2.25 -14.05
CA PRO A 22 11.61 1.34 -13.93
C PRO A 22 11.27 -0.11 -14.25
N GLY A 23 10.05 -0.55 -13.88
CA GLY A 23 9.54 -1.87 -14.24
C GLY A 23 9.36 -2.03 -15.74
N LEU A 24 8.83 -1.01 -16.42
CA LEU A 24 8.71 -1.01 -17.88
C LEU A 24 10.07 -1.02 -18.59
N VAL A 25 11.05 -0.27 -18.08
CA VAL A 25 12.41 -0.24 -18.64
C VAL A 25 13.11 -1.59 -18.47
N PHE A 26 12.98 -2.23 -17.31
CA PHE A 26 13.47 -3.60 -17.11
C PHE A 26 12.89 -4.55 -18.16
N VAL A 27 11.55 -4.55 -18.28
CA VAL A 27 10.84 -5.46 -19.17
C VAL A 27 11.17 -5.17 -20.64
N GLY A 28 11.26 -3.91 -21.04
CA GLY A 28 11.60 -3.50 -22.40
C GLY A 28 12.99 -3.95 -22.82
N ILE A 29 14.00 -3.67 -22.00
CA ILE A 29 15.39 -4.07 -22.30
C ILE A 29 15.53 -5.58 -22.30
N TYR A 30 14.89 -6.28 -21.35
CA TYR A 30 14.95 -7.74 -21.29
C TYR A 30 14.25 -8.40 -22.47
N THR A 31 13.16 -7.82 -22.97
CA THR A 31 12.43 -8.33 -24.15
C THR A 31 13.29 -8.30 -25.41
N VAL A 32 14.17 -7.30 -25.56
CA VAL A 32 15.05 -7.18 -26.74
C VAL A 32 16.31 -8.02 -26.54
N ASN A 33 16.99 -7.86 -25.40
CA ASN A 33 18.35 -8.33 -25.25
C ASN A 33 18.46 -9.70 -24.57
N HIS A 34 17.38 -10.16 -23.92
CA HIS A 34 17.33 -11.39 -23.12
C HIS A 34 18.42 -11.49 -22.03
N ASP A 35 19.11 -10.38 -21.75
CA ASP A 35 20.17 -10.29 -20.76
C ASP A 35 19.65 -9.63 -19.48
N ILE A 36 19.71 -10.41 -18.41
CA ILE A 36 19.23 -10.07 -17.08
C ILE A 36 20.10 -8.96 -16.49
N LYS A 37 21.42 -9.02 -16.71
CA LYS A 37 22.36 -8.10 -16.08
C LYS A 37 22.16 -6.69 -16.62
N SER A 38 22.16 -6.51 -17.93
CA SER A 38 21.92 -5.20 -18.56
C SER A 38 20.55 -4.63 -18.22
N SER A 39 19.50 -5.44 -18.26
CA SER A 39 18.12 -5.02 -17.95
C SER A 39 17.96 -4.61 -16.48
N ALA A 40 18.50 -5.40 -15.56
CA ALA A 40 18.47 -5.10 -14.13
C ALA A 40 19.27 -3.84 -13.80
N ILE A 41 20.48 -3.69 -14.36
CA ILE A 41 21.33 -2.51 -14.16
C ILE A 41 20.63 -1.25 -14.67
N ALA A 42 20.01 -1.29 -15.85
CA ALA A 42 19.32 -0.13 -16.41
C ALA A 42 18.10 0.28 -15.59
N ALA A 43 17.28 -0.69 -15.15
CA ALA A 43 16.13 -0.42 -14.29
C ALA A 43 16.54 0.08 -12.90
N LEU A 44 17.63 -0.47 -12.33
CA LEU A 44 18.22 0.00 -11.08
C LEU A 44 18.74 1.42 -11.21
N ALA A 45 19.55 1.71 -12.24
CA ALA A 45 20.11 3.02 -12.49
C ALA A 45 18.99 4.07 -12.64
N LEU A 46 17.94 3.74 -13.39
CA LEU A 46 16.78 4.62 -13.54
C LEU A 46 16.02 4.83 -12.22
N SER A 47 15.81 3.76 -11.45
CA SER A 47 15.18 3.85 -10.13
C SER A 47 16.00 4.76 -9.19
N VAL A 48 17.33 4.61 -9.19
CA VAL A 48 18.24 5.43 -8.39
C VAL A 48 18.19 6.88 -8.84
N VAL A 49 18.21 7.17 -10.14
CA VAL A 49 18.11 8.55 -10.65
C VAL A 49 16.80 9.20 -10.23
N LEU A 50 15.68 8.50 -10.36
CA LEU A 50 14.37 9.01 -9.93
C LEU A 50 14.32 9.21 -8.42
N GLY A 51 14.84 8.26 -7.64
CA GLY A 51 14.94 8.34 -6.18
C GLY A 51 15.82 9.50 -5.69
N VAL A 52 16.98 9.71 -6.34
CA VAL A 52 17.87 10.85 -6.06
C VAL A 52 17.19 12.16 -6.44
N SER A 53 16.47 12.22 -7.57
CA SER A 53 15.71 13.41 -7.96
C SER A 53 14.68 13.81 -6.90
N ARG A 54 14.04 12.83 -6.25
CA ARG A 54 13.10 13.05 -5.14
C ARG A 54 13.77 13.56 -3.88
N LEU A 55 14.94 12.99 -3.53
CA LEU A 55 15.74 13.45 -2.40
C LEU A 55 16.17 14.91 -2.57
N VAL A 56 16.57 15.30 -3.77
CA VAL A 56 16.94 16.68 -4.10
C VAL A 56 15.72 17.62 -4.02
N GLN A 57 14.53 17.11 -4.35
CA GLN A 57 13.29 17.89 -4.34
C GLN A 57 12.56 17.93 -3.00
N ARG A 58 13.13 17.30 -1.95
CA ARG A 58 12.57 17.23 -0.59
C ARG A 58 11.15 16.66 -0.52
N ASP A 59 10.76 15.85 -1.50
CA ASP A 59 9.53 15.06 -1.41
C ASP A 59 9.67 14.03 -0.28
N THR A 60 8.56 13.71 0.38
CA THR A 60 8.55 12.83 1.57
C THR A 60 9.33 11.53 1.32
N LEU A 61 10.49 11.43 1.99
CA LEU A 61 11.47 10.33 1.91
C LEU A 61 10.83 8.93 1.96
N LYS A 62 9.64 8.80 2.57
CA LYS A 62 8.89 7.55 2.73
C LYS A 62 8.49 6.84 1.43
N HIS A 63 8.38 7.55 0.29
CA HIS A 63 8.01 6.92 -1.00
C HIS A 63 9.17 6.73 -1.98
N ALA A 64 10.23 7.54 -1.90
CA ALA A 64 11.42 7.39 -2.73
C ALA A 64 12.21 6.10 -2.41
N PHE A 65 12.16 5.65 -1.16
CA PHE A 65 12.90 4.48 -0.71
C PHE A 65 12.27 3.14 -1.11
N SER A 66 10.94 3.00 -1.13
CA SER A 66 10.32 1.68 -1.35
C SER A 66 10.57 1.12 -2.76
N GLY A 67 10.60 1.97 -3.79
CA GLY A 67 10.85 1.56 -5.18
C GLY A 67 12.30 1.12 -5.40
N VAL A 68 13.27 1.95 -4.99
CA VAL A 68 14.70 1.66 -5.16
C VAL A 68 15.10 0.42 -4.35
N PHE A 69 14.67 0.32 -3.09
CA PHE A 69 14.94 -0.86 -2.28
C PHE A 69 14.25 -2.11 -2.83
N GLY A 70 13.01 -2.01 -3.31
CA GLY A 70 12.30 -3.14 -3.92
C GLY A 70 13.03 -3.71 -5.14
N VAL A 71 13.52 -2.82 -6.02
CA VAL A 71 14.30 -3.22 -7.20
C VAL A 71 15.66 -3.78 -6.80
N ALA A 72 16.37 -3.15 -5.85
CA ALA A 72 17.65 -3.65 -5.35
C ALA A 72 17.53 -5.04 -4.72
N PHE A 73 16.51 -5.24 -3.88
CA PHE A 73 16.26 -6.53 -3.24
C PHE A 73 15.90 -7.61 -4.28
N GLY A 74 15.07 -7.29 -5.27
CA GLY A 74 14.80 -8.19 -6.39
C GLY A 74 16.05 -8.53 -7.20
N ALA A 75 16.88 -7.53 -7.51
CA ALA A 75 18.12 -7.72 -8.28
C ALA A 75 19.11 -8.62 -7.54
N VAL A 76 19.27 -8.46 -6.22
CA VAL A 76 20.11 -9.36 -5.40
C VAL A 76 19.63 -10.81 -5.53
N PHE A 77 18.33 -11.07 -5.39
CA PHE A 77 17.77 -12.42 -5.52
C PHE A 77 17.97 -13.04 -6.90
N ALA A 78 17.86 -12.24 -7.96
CA ALA A 78 18.08 -12.68 -9.33
C ALA A 78 19.56 -12.97 -9.61
N LEU A 79 20.46 -12.12 -9.12
CA LEU A 79 21.91 -12.27 -9.31
C LEU A 79 22.46 -13.46 -8.52
N MET A 80 22.00 -13.67 -7.29
CA MET A 80 22.41 -14.81 -6.46
C MET A 80 21.95 -16.15 -7.04
N SER A 81 20.77 -16.21 -7.66
CA SER A 81 20.22 -17.46 -8.19
C SER A 81 20.57 -17.75 -9.64
N GLY A 82 21.06 -16.76 -10.39
CA GLY A 82 21.25 -16.84 -11.84
C GLY A 82 19.93 -16.92 -12.63
N ASN A 83 18.77 -16.67 -11.99
CA ASN A 83 17.46 -16.80 -12.62
C ASN A 83 16.65 -15.50 -12.52
N ALA A 84 16.32 -14.90 -13.68
CA ALA A 84 15.55 -13.67 -13.78
C ALA A 84 14.20 -13.72 -13.05
N LYS A 85 13.56 -14.89 -12.96
CA LYS A 85 12.26 -15.03 -12.28
C LYS A 85 12.36 -14.65 -10.81
N ASN A 86 13.52 -14.85 -10.18
CA ASN A 86 13.73 -14.55 -8.77
C ASN A 86 13.77 -13.05 -8.48
N PHE A 87 13.92 -12.21 -9.51
CA PHE A 87 13.71 -10.77 -9.38
C PHE A 87 12.32 -10.44 -8.83
N TYR A 88 11.31 -11.22 -9.24
CA TYR A 88 9.92 -10.95 -8.89
C TYR A 88 9.50 -11.58 -7.56
N LEU A 89 10.23 -12.60 -7.09
CA LEU A 89 9.85 -13.48 -5.99
C LEU A 89 9.66 -12.75 -4.65
N PRO A 90 10.55 -11.85 -4.19
CA PRO A 90 10.35 -11.13 -2.94
C PRO A 90 9.04 -10.32 -2.94
N GLY A 91 8.74 -9.63 -4.03
CA GLY A 91 7.50 -8.87 -4.17
C GLY A 91 6.24 -9.74 -4.26
N MET A 92 6.35 -10.94 -4.84
CA MET A 92 5.26 -11.92 -4.88
C MET A 92 4.96 -12.47 -3.48
N LEU A 93 6.01 -12.85 -2.74
CA LEU A 93 5.88 -13.32 -1.35
C LEU A 93 5.30 -12.22 -0.45
N TYR A 94 5.75 -10.97 -0.60
CA TYR A 94 5.18 -9.84 0.13
C TYR A 94 3.70 -9.64 -0.18
N THR A 95 3.31 -9.68 -1.46
CA THR A 95 1.91 -9.52 -1.87
C THR A 95 1.03 -10.64 -1.31
N PHE A 96 1.52 -11.88 -1.34
CA PHE A 96 0.83 -13.02 -0.77
C PHE A 96 0.72 -12.92 0.76
N GLY A 97 1.80 -12.54 1.43
CA GLY A 97 1.80 -12.28 2.88
C GLY A 97 0.79 -11.21 3.26
N LEU A 98 0.69 -10.12 2.49
CA LEU A 98 -0.35 -9.10 2.66
C LEU A 98 -1.75 -9.67 2.45
N ALA A 99 -1.96 -10.49 1.42
CA ALA A 99 -3.26 -11.12 1.18
C ALA A 99 -3.70 -11.95 2.39
N VAL A 100 -2.80 -12.79 2.92
CA VAL A 100 -3.03 -13.59 4.12
C VAL A 100 -3.27 -12.70 5.33
N ALA A 101 -2.47 -11.66 5.54
CA ALA A 101 -2.62 -10.76 6.67
C ALA A 101 -3.99 -10.04 6.65
N TYR A 102 -4.47 -9.63 5.47
CA TYR A 102 -5.80 -9.05 5.29
C TYR A 102 -6.92 -10.05 5.63
N ILE A 103 -6.81 -11.28 5.14
CA ILE A 103 -7.79 -12.35 5.41
C ILE A 103 -7.82 -12.71 6.90
N VAL A 104 -6.66 -12.99 7.49
CA VAL A 104 -6.53 -13.38 8.90
C VAL A 104 -6.99 -12.27 9.83
N SER A 105 -6.58 -11.02 9.56
CA SER A 105 -7.01 -9.87 10.36
C SER A 105 -8.52 -9.64 10.30
N ALA A 106 -9.13 -9.80 9.12
CA ALA A 106 -10.58 -9.72 8.95
C ALA A 106 -11.31 -10.86 9.68
N ALA A 107 -10.78 -12.10 9.60
CA ALA A 107 -11.31 -13.26 10.31
C ALA A 107 -11.21 -13.10 11.84
N ALA A 108 -10.12 -12.54 12.34
CA ALA A 108 -9.91 -12.23 13.76
C ALA A 108 -10.74 -11.03 14.28
N ARG A 109 -11.64 -10.47 13.45
CA ARG A 109 -12.42 -9.25 13.72
C ARG A 109 -11.56 -8.01 14.02
N PHE A 110 -10.29 -8.02 13.63
CA PHE A 110 -9.34 -6.92 13.81
C PHE A 110 -8.80 -6.47 12.44
N PRO A 111 -9.69 -6.02 11.52
CA PRO A 111 -9.34 -5.79 10.12
C PRO A 111 -8.20 -4.78 9.98
N LEU A 112 -7.18 -5.14 9.18
CA LEU A 112 -6.06 -4.25 8.84
C LEU A 112 -6.52 -2.88 8.28
N LEU A 113 -7.56 -2.85 7.43
CA LEU A 113 -8.13 -1.59 6.93
C LEU A 113 -8.59 -0.67 8.07
N GLY A 114 -9.12 -1.21 9.17
CA GLY A 114 -9.52 -0.41 10.33
C GLY A 114 -8.32 0.17 11.07
N LEU A 115 -7.19 -0.56 11.14
CA LEU A 115 -5.95 -0.05 11.72
C LEU A 115 -5.30 1.04 10.88
N ILE A 116 -5.36 0.91 9.56
CA ILE A 116 -4.80 1.90 8.64
C ILE A 116 -5.69 3.14 8.59
N LEU A 117 -7.00 2.96 8.46
CA LEU A 117 -7.95 4.06 8.24
C LEU A 117 -8.47 4.72 9.52
N GLY A 118 -8.46 4.03 10.66
CA GLY A 118 -8.92 4.58 11.93
C GLY A 118 -8.21 5.87 12.33
N PRO A 119 -6.86 5.92 12.32
CA PRO A 119 -6.11 7.16 12.55
C PRO A 119 -6.38 8.23 11.49
N ILE A 120 -6.54 7.84 10.22
CA ILE A 120 -6.80 8.76 9.11
C ILE A 120 -8.14 9.47 9.28
N PHE A 121 -9.17 8.77 9.76
CA PHE A 121 -10.48 9.33 10.07
C PHE A 121 -10.62 9.85 11.50
N LYS A 122 -9.50 9.98 12.25
CA LYS A 122 -9.46 10.47 13.64
C LYS A 122 -10.32 9.70 14.63
N GLU A 123 -10.68 8.47 14.31
CA GLU A 123 -11.51 7.63 15.15
C GLU A 123 -10.72 6.53 15.89
N ASN A 124 -9.43 6.38 15.56
CA ASN A 124 -8.51 5.40 16.13
C ASN A 124 -9.09 3.98 16.17
N LEU A 125 -9.34 3.40 17.35
CA LEU A 125 -9.93 2.07 17.53
C LEU A 125 -11.43 2.10 17.88
N SER A 126 -12.05 3.29 17.90
CA SER A 126 -13.48 3.42 18.26
C SER A 126 -14.41 2.75 17.25
N TRP A 127 -13.98 2.56 16.00
CA TRP A 127 -14.71 1.75 15.01
C TRP A 127 -14.94 0.31 15.47
N ARG A 128 -14.09 -0.25 16.34
CA ARG A 128 -14.23 -1.61 16.85
C ARG A 128 -15.17 -1.67 18.06
N THR A 129 -15.14 -0.66 18.92
CA THR A 129 -15.82 -0.68 20.22
C THR A 129 -17.16 0.04 20.19
N ARG A 130 -17.25 1.19 19.50
CA ARG A 130 -18.41 2.11 19.54
C ARG A 130 -19.23 2.13 18.25
N ASN A 131 -18.67 1.68 17.12
CA ASN A 131 -19.34 1.76 15.81
C ASN A 131 -19.38 0.41 15.06
N PRO A 132 -20.37 -0.47 15.35
CA PRO A 132 -20.44 -1.79 14.72
C PRO A 132 -20.62 -1.74 13.20
N GLY A 133 -21.18 -0.64 12.66
CA GLY A 133 -21.29 -0.42 11.22
C GLY A 133 -19.94 -0.23 10.54
N ARG A 134 -19.02 0.53 11.16
CA ARG A 134 -17.66 0.71 10.64
C ARG A 134 -16.80 -0.53 10.78
N LEU A 135 -16.92 -1.28 11.88
CA LEU A 135 -16.29 -2.60 12.01
C LEU A 135 -16.64 -3.51 10.83
N ARG A 136 -17.92 -3.57 10.45
CA ARG A 136 -18.38 -4.36 9.29
C ARG A 136 -17.81 -3.82 7.98
N ALA A 137 -17.78 -2.50 7.79
CA ALA A 137 -17.23 -1.89 6.58
C ALA A 137 -15.72 -2.18 6.42
N TYR A 138 -14.93 -2.02 7.48
CA TYR A 138 -13.51 -2.36 7.46
C TYR A 138 -13.25 -3.85 7.29
N THR A 139 -14.09 -4.71 7.88
CA THR A 139 -13.99 -6.15 7.69
C THR A 139 -14.24 -6.53 6.23
N LYS A 140 -15.29 -5.98 5.59
CA LYS A 140 -15.56 -6.19 4.16
C LYS A 140 -14.43 -5.67 3.27
N ALA A 141 -13.90 -4.48 3.58
CA ALA A 141 -12.78 -3.91 2.85
C ALA A 141 -11.52 -4.77 2.97
N SER A 142 -11.14 -5.20 4.19
CA SER A 142 -10.01 -6.12 4.38
C SER A 142 -10.20 -7.44 3.65
N TRP A 143 -11.41 -8.03 3.67
CA TRP A 143 -11.70 -9.22 2.87
C TRP A 143 -11.53 -8.98 1.37
N ALA A 144 -12.03 -7.86 0.85
CA ALA A 144 -11.87 -7.51 -0.56
C ALA A 144 -10.39 -7.40 -0.95
N TRP A 145 -9.60 -6.65 -0.17
CA TRP A 145 -8.14 -6.55 -0.39
C TRP A 145 -7.47 -7.92 -0.33
N GLY A 146 -7.76 -8.70 0.70
CA GLY A 146 -7.20 -10.03 0.89
C GLY A 146 -7.49 -10.96 -0.29
N LEU A 147 -8.75 -11.04 -0.72
CA LEU A 147 -9.17 -11.91 -1.82
C LEU A 147 -8.62 -11.46 -3.18
N ILE A 148 -8.59 -10.15 -3.45
CA ILE A 148 -8.05 -9.62 -4.70
C ILE A 148 -6.53 -9.87 -4.80
N LEU A 149 -5.80 -9.63 -3.71
CA LEU A 149 -4.36 -9.89 -3.66
C LEU A 149 -4.06 -11.40 -3.69
N LEU A 150 -4.92 -12.22 -3.10
CA LEU A 150 -4.83 -13.68 -3.18
C LEU A 150 -5.07 -14.16 -4.62
N ALA A 151 -6.08 -13.63 -5.32
CA ALA A 151 -6.34 -13.95 -6.72
C ALA A 151 -5.17 -13.53 -7.62
N LYS A 152 -4.62 -12.33 -7.42
CA LYS A 152 -3.39 -11.88 -8.08
C LYS A 152 -2.25 -12.87 -7.84
N SER A 153 -2.06 -13.32 -6.61
CA SER A 153 -1.03 -14.31 -6.25
C SER A 153 -1.30 -15.66 -6.94
N ALA A 154 -2.55 -16.12 -6.96
CA ALA A 154 -2.95 -17.34 -7.64
C ALA A 154 -2.71 -17.33 -9.15
N ILE A 155 -2.59 -16.15 -9.78
CA ILE A 155 -2.15 -16.02 -11.17
C ILE A 155 -0.62 -16.01 -11.27
N LEU A 156 0.06 -15.23 -10.43
CA LEU A 156 1.50 -15.01 -10.54
C LEU A 156 2.34 -16.22 -10.12
N PHE A 157 1.92 -16.98 -9.10
CA PHE A 157 2.68 -18.13 -8.61
C PHE A 157 2.76 -19.27 -9.65
N PRO A 158 1.65 -19.73 -10.26
CA PRO A 158 1.70 -20.65 -11.41
C PRO A 158 2.62 -20.17 -12.53
N LEU A 159 2.53 -18.88 -12.88
CA LEU A 159 3.35 -18.29 -13.94
C LEU A 159 4.84 -18.23 -13.56
N TYR A 160 5.17 -18.13 -12.27
CA TYR A 160 6.54 -18.22 -11.80
C TYR A 160 7.12 -19.63 -11.95
N TRP A 161 6.36 -20.69 -11.68
CA TRP A 161 6.83 -22.06 -11.88
C TRP A 161 6.91 -22.44 -13.35
N TRP A 162 5.84 -22.22 -14.11
CA TRP A 162 5.71 -22.75 -15.48
C TRP A 162 6.02 -21.75 -16.59
N GLY A 163 6.04 -20.45 -16.30
CA GLY A 163 6.34 -19.40 -17.27
C GLY A 163 7.81 -19.00 -17.33
N ASN A 164 8.09 -18.07 -18.25
CA ASN A 164 9.39 -17.39 -18.36
C ASN A 164 9.37 -16.00 -17.68
N ALA A 165 10.55 -15.43 -17.46
CA ALA A 165 10.69 -14.16 -16.75
C ALA A 165 10.07 -12.95 -17.48
N THR A 166 10.02 -12.98 -18.81
CA THR A 166 9.41 -11.92 -19.64
C THR A 166 7.89 -11.91 -19.46
N GLN A 167 7.25 -13.07 -19.62
CA GLN A 167 5.82 -13.26 -19.40
C GLN A 167 5.42 -12.87 -17.97
N LEU A 168 6.19 -13.34 -16.99
CA LEU A 168 5.96 -13.00 -15.58
C LEU A 168 6.06 -11.49 -15.34
N GLY A 169 7.02 -10.82 -15.96
CA GLY A 169 7.18 -9.37 -15.91
C GLY A 169 5.97 -8.62 -16.45
N TRP A 170 5.55 -8.92 -17.68
CA TRP A 170 4.41 -8.29 -18.32
C TRP A 170 3.11 -8.49 -17.52
N VAL A 171 2.83 -9.72 -17.10
CA VAL A 171 1.63 -10.03 -16.31
C VAL A 171 1.67 -9.34 -14.95
N LYS A 172 2.83 -9.29 -14.29
CA LYS A 172 2.97 -8.58 -13.00
C LYS A 172 2.70 -7.08 -13.14
N VAL A 173 3.19 -6.45 -14.21
CA VAL A 173 2.93 -5.04 -14.52
C VAL A 173 1.45 -4.82 -14.82
N ALA A 174 0.86 -5.65 -15.68
CA ALA A 174 -0.56 -5.58 -16.02
C ALA A 174 -1.47 -5.76 -14.80
N LEU A 175 -1.10 -6.64 -13.86
CA LEU A 175 -1.80 -6.85 -12.58
C LEU A 175 -1.32 -5.90 -11.48
N GLY A 176 -0.57 -4.85 -11.80
CA GLY A 176 -0.15 -3.82 -10.86
C GLY A 176 -1.33 -2.96 -10.43
N ILE A 177 -1.85 -2.18 -11.38
CA ILE A 177 -2.84 -1.13 -11.16
C ILE A 177 -4.28 -1.67 -11.02
N PRO A 178 -4.79 -2.59 -11.88
CA PRO A 178 -6.20 -2.96 -11.85
C PRO A 178 -6.66 -3.60 -10.53
N PRO A 179 -5.95 -4.59 -9.93
CA PRO A 179 -6.33 -5.16 -8.63
C PRO A 179 -6.31 -4.12 -7.51
N PHE A 180 -5.36 -3.19 -7.55
CA PHE A 180 -5.25 -2.11 -6.58
C PHE A 180 -6.43 -1.15 -6.66
N LEU A 181 -6.75 -0.64 -7.86
CA LEU A 181 -7.91 0.24 -8.07
C LEU A 181 -9.21 -0.44 -7.66
N LEU A 182 -9.39 -1.71 -7.99
CA LEU A 182 -10.56 -2.47 -7.57
C LEU A 182 -10.68 -2.53 -6.04
N SER A 183 -9.57 -2.75 -5.35
CA SER A 183 -9.53 -2.83 -3.88
C SER A 183 -9.88 -1.48 -3.24
N VAL A 184 -9.34 -0.38 -3.77
CA VAL A 184 -9.66 1.00 -3.33
C VAL A 184 -11.12 1.33 -3.62
N TYR A 185 -11.63 1.01 -4.80
CA TYR A 185 -13.01 1.24 -5.20
C TYR A 185 -14.00 0.48 -4.30
N LEU A 186 -13.74 -0.79 -4.00
CA LEU A 186 -14.57 -1.56 -3.06
C LEU A 186 -14.50 -0.99 -1.64
N THR A 187 -13.32 -0.56 -1.20
CA THR A 187 -13.16 0.13 0.09
C THR A 187 -14.03 1.37 0.16
N TRP A 188 -14.04 2.20 -0.89
CA TRP A 188 -14.90 3.37 -1.01
C TRP A 188 -16.39 2.99 -0.90
N ILE A 189 -16.85 2.00 -1.67
CA ILE A 189 -18.25 1.53 -1.63
C ILE A 189 -18.66 1.11 -0.22
N PHE A 190 -17.79 0.40 0.50
CA PHE A 190 -18.09 -0.07 1.84
C PHE A 190 -18.12 1.07 2.87
N LEU A 191 -17.24 2.06 2.74
CA LEU A 191 -17.16 3.20 3.65
C LEU A 191 -18.27 4.23 3.43
N VAL A 192 -18.67 4.50 2.19
CA VAL A 192 -19.79 5.42 1.90
C VAL A 192 -21.11 4.91 2.50
N LYS A 193 -21.26 3.59 2.62
CA LYS A 193 -22.42 2.95 3.25
C LYS A 193 -22.29 2.80 4.77
N ALA A 194 -21.15 3.15 5.34
CA ALA A 194 -20.89 3.02 6.77
C ALA A 194 -21.35 4.27 7.53
N PRO A 195 -21.69 4.15 8.83
CA PRO A 195 -21.93 5.31 9.67
C PRO A 195 -20.70 6.23 9.74
N PRO A 196 -20.89 7.54 9.99
CA PRO A 196 -19.80 8.50 10.07
C PRO A 196 -18.78 8.12 11.16
N PRO A 197 -17.51 8.56 11.03
CA PRO A 197 -16.49 8.34 12.04
C PRO A 197 -16.85 9.08 13.33
N ILE A 198 -16.49 8.49 14.46
CA ILE A 198 -16.52 9.19 15.75
C ILE A 198 -15.16 9.84 15.92
N ASP A 199 -15.09 11.16 15.87
CA ASP A 199 -13.84 11.90 16.09
C ASP A 199 -13.47 11.86 17.57
N VAL A 200 -12.69 10.84 17.95
CA VAL A 200 -12.28 10.66 19.35
C VAL A 200 -11.26 11.71 19.78
N ILE A 201 -10.53 12.31 18.83
CA ILE A 201 -9.57 13.38 19.13
C ILE A 201 -10.34 14.62 19.57
N ALA A 202 -11.39 14.99 18.85
CA ALA A 202 -12.25 16.12 19.22
C ALA A 202 -12.97 15.89 20.57
N GLU A 203 -13.46 14.66 20.84
CA GLU A 203 -14.07 14.32 22.13
C GLU A 203 -13.06 14.47 23.29
N MET A 204 -11.80 14.02 23.11
CA MET A 204 -10.74 14.15 24.10
C MET A 204 -10.38 15.62 24.37
N GLU A 205 -10.24 16.42 23.31
CA GLU A 205 -9.97 17.86 23.44
C GLU A 205 -11.09 18.60 24.17
N ALA A 206 -12.36 18.24 23.93
CA ALA A 206 -13.49 18.83 24.61
C ALA A 206 -13.54 18.45 26.11
N ALA A 207 -13.22 17.19 26.44
CA ALA A 207 -13.14 16.73 27.82
C ALA A 207 -12.03 17.45 28.60
N GLU A 208 -10.85 17.60 27.99
CA GLU A 208 -9.72 18.32 28.61
C GLU A 208 -10.06 19.80 28.87
N LYS A 209 -10.75 20.47 27.93
CA LYS A 209 -11.22 21.85 28.14
C LYS A 209 -12.22 21.95 29.29
N ALA A 210 -13.18 21.05 29.36
CA ALA A 210 -14.16 21.03 30.44
C ALA A 210 -13.52 20.77 31.81
N GLU A 211 -12.46 19.95 31.87
CA GLU A 211 -11.67 19.74 33.09
C GLU A 211 -10.89 20.99 33.49
N LYS A 212 -10.25 21.68 32.53
CA LYS A 212 -9.55 22.95 32.77
C LYS A 212 -10.49 24.04 33.29
N GLU A 213 -11.66 24.22 32.68
CA GLU A 213 -12.67 25.18 33.13
C GLU A 213 -13.18 24.86 34.55
N LYS A 214 -13.33 23.57 34.90
CA LYS A 214 -13.71 23.14 36.25
C LYS A 214 -12.59 23.44 37.26
N ALA A 215 -11.34 23.18 36.90
CA ALA A 215 -10.19 23.47 37.74
C ALA A 215 -10.05 24.98 38.00
N GLU A 216 -10.15 25.80 36.95
CA GLU A 216 -10.11 27.27 37.05
C GLU A 216 -11.24 27.81 37.94
N LYS A 217 -12.47 27.32 37.76
CA LYS A 217 -13.60 27.69 38.64
C LYS A 217 -13.35 27.30 40.09
N SER A 218 -12.81 26.10 40.34
CA SER A 218 -12.47 25.64 41.69
C SER A 218 -11.38 26.48 42.34
N THR A 219 -10.37 26.92 41.59
CA THR A 219 -9.30 27.79 42.08
C THR A 219 -9.77 29.23 42.30
N SER A 220 -10.76 29.72 41.54
CA SER A 220 -11.34 31.06 41.74
C SER A 220 -12.28 31.19 42.95
N LEU A 221 -12.71 30.07 43.53
CA LEU A 221 -13.63 30.00 44.68
C LEU A 221 -12.92 29.78 46.03
N THR A 222 -11.61 29.56 46.01
CA THR A 222 -10.72 29.39 47.18
C THR A 222 -9.83 30.60 47.36
#